data_AF-A0A7C5DJM6-F1
#
_entry.id   AF-A0A7C5DJM6-F1
#
_cell.length_a   1.000
_cell.length_b   1.000
_cell.length_c   1.000
_cell.angle_alpha   90.00
_cell.angle_beta   90.00
_cell.angle_gamma   90.00
#
_symmetry.space_group_name_H-M   'P 1'
#
loop_
_entity.id
_entity.type
_entity.pdbx_description
1 polymer ?
#
loop_
_entity_poly.entity_id
_entity_poly.type
_entity_poly.pdbx_seq_one_letter_code
_entity_poly.pdbx_strand_id
1 'polypeptide(L)'
;MEKAPLSIKFPLSEQKGADYSDIDRIHLRKIAETSKVISPQEFQSILKNHQKFLKLDGGGGQWQTMNINGIILGIYLSKQSIPGQAILNNLQLDNLTLTGKFLPYANLVGILAENCDWNKVNLNHSLITDAMCQGTSFMGASCIGTDFSRSDLRRCSFRDANLKYADFENCNLEDADFTGARLEHARFPGAILKNVTY
;
A
#
# COMPACT_ATOMS: atom_id res chain seq x y z
N MET A 1 25.68 -19.31 11.55
CA MET A 1 26.04 -18.12 10.74
C MET A 1 25.26 -16.95 11.31
N GLU A 2 25.93 -15.90 11.73
CA GLU A 2 25.32 -14.65 12.19
C GLU A 2 24.56 -14.03 11.00
N LYS A 3 23.27 -13.70 11.16
CA LYS A 3 22.52 -13.02 10.09
C LYS A 3 23.20 -11.68 9.82
N ALA A 4 23.41 -11.35 8.55
CA ALA A 4 23.94 -10.05 8.16
C ALA A 4 23.11 -8.91 8.81
N PRO A 5 23.73 -7.77 9.17
CA PRO A 5 23.00 -6.63 9.68
C PRO A 5 21.84 -6.25 8.76
N LEU A 6 20.68 -5.94 9.34
CA LEU A 6 19.49 -5.51 8.59
C LEU A 6 19.79 -4.35 7.64
N SER A 7 20.67 -3.44 8.05
CA SER A 7 21.09 -2.27 7.27
C SER A 7 21.78 -2.59 5.95
N ILE A 8 22.33 -3.81 5.77
CA ILE A 8 22.88 -4.24 4.47
C ILE A 8 21.76 -4.52 3.47
N LYS A 9 20.69 -5.18 3.93
CA LYS A 9 19.55 -5.55 3.08
C LYS A 9 18.56 -4.39 2.91
N PHE A 10 18.39 -3.59 3.96
CA PHE A 10 17.46 -2.47 4.03
C PHE A 10 18.27 -1.18 4.26
N PRO A 11 19.01 -0.71 3.23
CA PRO A 11 19.70 0.55 3.34
C PRO A 11 18.69 1.65 3.67
N LEU A 12 19.11 2.65 4.44
CA LEU A 12 18.28 3.76 4.92
C LEU A 12 17.27 3.41 6.03
N SER A 13 17.16 2.15 6.48
CA SER A 13 16.22 1.80 7.56
C SER A 13 16.52 2.49 8.89
N GLU A 14 17.77 2.92 9.10
CA GLU A 14 18.21 3.66 10.29
C GLU A 14 18.00 5.18 10.18
N GLN A 15 17.60 5.68 9.00
CA GLN A 15 17.29 7.09 8.83
C GLN A 15 15.98 7.44 9.53
N LYS A 16 15.88 8.65 10.05
CA LYS A 16 14.63 9.19 10.58
C LYS A 16 13.64 9.38 9.43
N GLY A 17 12.42 8.88 9.57
CA GLY A 17 11.30 9.28 8.70
C GLY A 17 10.79 10.68 9.04
N ALA A 18 9.88 11.20 8.23
CA ALA A 18 9.17 12.44 8.51
C ALA A 18 8.27 12.32 9.75
N ASP A 19 7.99 13.46 10.38
CA ASP A 19 7.10 13.55 11.55
C ASP A 19 5.64 13.60 11.09
N TYR A 20 4.83 12.70 11.66
CA TYR A 20 3.40 12.54 11.35
C TYR A 20 2.58 12.36 12.63
N SER A 21 3.02 12.99 13.72
CA SER A 21 2.37 12.92 15.04
C SER A 21 0.93 13.48 15.05
N ASP A 22 0.52 14.18 14.00
CA ASP A 22 -0.82 14.74 13.80
C ASP A 22 -1.82 13.76 13.15
N ILE A 23 -1.40 12.54 12.77
CA ILE A 23 -2.30 11.54 12.18
C ILE A 23 -3.07 10.76 13.25
N ASP A 24 -4.39 10.74 13.12
CA ASP A 24 -5.28 10.02 14.04
C ASP A 24 -5.63 8.63 13.50
N ARG A 25 -4.76 7.65 13.81
CA ARG A 25 -4.96 6.25 13.38
C ARG A 25 -6.23 5.60 13.97
N ILE A 26 -6.64 6.01 15.17
CA ILE A 26 -7.86 5.49 15.81
C ILE A 26 -9.07 5.97 15.02
N HIS A 27 -9.07 7.24 14.63
CA HIS A 27 -10.13 7.81 13.81
C HIS A 27 -10.14 7.22 12.39
N LEU A 28 -8.99 7.08 11.74
CA LEU A 28 -8.88 6.45 10.41
C LEU A 28 -9.45 5.03 10.40
N ARG A 29 -9.11 4.22 11.41
CA ARG A 29 -9.71 2.88 11.59
C ARG A 29 -11.23 2.95 11.66
N LYS A 30 -11.77 3.84 12.51
CA LYS A 30 -13.22 4.00 12.67
C LYS A 30 -13.92 4.42 11.37
N ILE A 31 -13.28 5.28 10.57
CA ILE A 31 -13.81 5.64 9.24
C ILE A 31 -13.91 4.39 8.35
N ALA A 32 -12.85 3.57 8.30
CA ALA A 32 -12.86 2.34 7.49
C ALA A 32 -13.89 1.31 7.98
N GLU A 33 -13.97 1.06 9.29
CA GLU A 33 -14.92 0.10 9.89
C GLU A 33 -16.39 0.50 9.70
N THR A 34 -16.67 1.81 9.62
CA THR A 34 -18.03 2.34 9.38
C THR A 34 -18.30 2.66 7.91
N SER A 35 -17.34 2.38 7.04
CA SER A 35 -17.45 2.64 5.61
C SER A 35 -18.49 1.74 4.95
N LYS A 36 -18.90 2.15 3.74
CA LYS A 36 -19.75 1.32 2.89
C LYS A 36 -19.00 0.04 2.50
N VAL A 37 -19.62 -1.11 2.74
CA VAL A 37 -19.18 -2.39 2.19
C VAL A 37 -19.39 -2.38 0.68
N ILE A 38 -18.31 -2.61 -0.09
CA ILE A 38 -18.38 -2.78 -1.53
C ILE A 38 -18.86 -4.19 -1.86
N SER A 39 -19.95 -4.29 -2.61
CA SER A 39 -20.42 -5.59 -3.14
C SER A 39 -19.51 -6.11 -4.27
N PRO A 40 -19.49 -7.42 -4.53
CA PRO A 40 -18.73 -7.98 -5.65
C PRO A 40 -19.05 -7.33 -7.01
N GLN A 41 -20.33 -7.00 -7.27
CA GLN A 41 -20.75 -6.35 -8.52
C GLN A 41 -20.21 -4.93 -8.63
N GLU A 42 -20.24 -4.16 -7.55
CA GLU A 42 -19.65 -2.82 -7.51
C GLU A 42 -18.13 -2.89 -7.72
N PHE A 43 -17.47 -3.85 -7.09
CA PHE A 43 -16.03 -4.06 -7.28
C PHE A 43 -15.69 -4.41 -8.73
N GLN A 44 -16.48 -5.27 -9.40
CA GLN A 44 -16.30 -5.53 -10.83
C GLN A 44 -16.50 -4.28 -11.69
N SER A 45 -17.43 -3.41 -11.33
CA SER A 45 -17.63 -2.12 -12.02
C SER A 45 -16.41 -1.20 -11.87
N ILE A 46 -15.83 -1.14 -10.66
CA ILE A 46 -14.59 -0.40 -10.39
C ILE A 46 -13.46 -0.92 -11.27
N LEU A 47 -13.24 -2.24 -11.32
CA LEU A 47 -12.20 -2.85 -12.16
C LEU A 47 -12.40 -2.53 -13.65
N LYS A 48 -13.63 -2.61 -14.14
CA LYS A 48 -13.96 -2.29 -15.55
C LYS A 48 -13.70 -0.82 -15.87
N ASN A 49 -14.06 0.09 -14.98
CA ASN A 49 -13.82 1.52 -15.16
C ASN A 49 -12.33 1.85 -15.07
N HIS A 50 -11.61 1.20 -14.17
CA HIS A 50 -10.17 1.36 -14.03
C HIS A 50 -9.43 0.88 -15.27
N GLN A 51 -9.87 -0.20 -15.90
CA GLN A 51 -9.32 -0.63 -17.18
C GLN A 51 -9.53 0.43 -18.28
N LYS A 52 -10.67 1.13 -18.31
CA LYS A 52 -10.90 2.23 -19.27
C LYS A 52 -10.01 3.42 -18.96
N PHE A 53 -9.87 3.78 -17.68
CA PHE A 53 -8.95 4.83 -17.22
C PHE A 53 -7.53 4.59 -17.75
N LEU A 54 -7.01 3.36 -17.62
CA LEU A 54 -5.68 3.01 -18.14
C LEU A 54 -5.60 3.05 -19.66
N LYS A 55 -6.63 2.58 -20.38
CA LYS A 55 -6.69 2.62 -21.86
C LYS A 55 -6.71 4.05 -22.42
N LEU A 56 -7.18 5.01 -21.63
CA LEU A 56 -7.23 6.42 -22.01
C LEU A 56 -5.97 7.19 -21.58
N ASP A 57 -4.90 6.49 -21.19
CA ASP A 57 -3.66 7.11 -20.68
C ASP A 57 -3.83 7.79 -19.31
N GLY A 58 -4.59 7.14 -18.40
CA GLY A 58 -4.76 7.61 -17.02
C GLY A 58 -3.54 7.35 -16.12
N GLY A 59 -2.61 6.51 -16.57
CA GLY A 59 -1.37 6.22 -15.86
C GLY A 59 -0.35 7.36 -15.90
N GLY A 60 0.81 7.15 -15.30
CA GLY A 60 1.96 8.07 -15.35
C GLY A 60 1.84 9.33 -14.51
N GLY A 61 0.74 9.50 -13.76
CA GLY A 61 0.59 10.56 -12.77
C GLY A 61 1.42 10.33 -11.52
N GLN A 62 1.34 11.29 -10.59
CA GLN A 62 2.03 11.29 -9.32
C GLN A 62 1.03 11.49 -8.18
N TRP A 63 1.28 10.84 -7.06
CA TRP A 63 0.48 11.05 -5.86
C TRP A 63 1.00 12.24 -5.05
N GLN A 64 0.08 12.98 -4.47
CA GLN A 64 0.34 13.88 -3.36
C GLN A 64 -0.60 13.51 -2.22
N THR A 65 -0.13 13.67 -0.99
CA THR A 65 -0.93 13.48 0.21
C THR A 65 -1.19 14.83 0.87
N MET A 66 -2.40 15.03 1.36
CA MET A 66 -2.79 16.19 2.17
C MET A 66 -3.36 15.72 3.49
N ASN A 67 -2.86 16.26 4.61
CA ASN A 67 -3.46 16.05 5.92
C ASN A 67 -4.49 17.15 6.20
N ILE A 68 -5.73 16.74 6.50
CA ILE A 68 -6.80 17.62 6.98
C ILE A 68 -7.30 17.06 8.31
N ASN A 69 -6.90 17.70 9.41
CA ASN A 69 -7.31 17.34 10.79
C ASN A 69 -7.09 15.86 11.13
N GLY A 70 -5.93 15.31 10.76
CA GLY A 70 -5.56 13.92 11.01
C GLY A 70 -6.09 12.91 9.99
N ILE A 71 -6.84 13.35 8.98
CA ILE A 71 -7.30 12.54 7.85
C ILE A 71 -6.40 12.79 6.65
N ILE A 72 -5.86 11.72 6.08
CA ILE A 72 -5.03 11.79 4.88
C ILE A 72 -5.88 11.64 3.62
N LEU A 73 -5.67 12.55 2.68
CA LEU A 73 -6.26 12.51 1.34
C LEU A 73 -5.18 12.27 0.29
N GLY A 74 -5.41 11.27 -0.55
CA GLY A 74 -4.60 11.02 -1.75
C GLY A 74 -5.12 11.81 -2.94
N ILE A 75 -4.28 12.66 -3.51
CA ILE A 75 -4.56 13.46 -4.71
C ILE A 75 -3.69 12.92 -5.85
N TYR A 76 -4.34 12.47 -6.92
CA TYR A 76 -3.64 12.00 -8.11
C TYR A 76 -3.46 13.14 -9.11
N LEU A 77 -2.21 13.55 -9.33
CA LEU A 77 -1.86 14.59 -10.29
C LEU A 77 -1.40 13.95 -11.60
N SER A 78 -2.07 14.31 -12.68
CA SER A 78 -1.75 13.82 -14.03
C SER A 78 -1.94 14.93 -15.05
N LYS A 79 -1.43 14.72 -16.27
CA LYS A 79 -1.53 15.70 -17.36
C LYS A 79 -2.98 16.00 -17.75
N GLN A 80 -3.87 15.02 -17.57
CA GLN A 80 -5.27 15.09 -17.94
C GLN A 80 -6.13 14.36 -16.91
N SER A 81 -7.28 14.95 -16.57
CA SER A 81 -8.25 14.29 -15.67
C SER A 81 -9.00 13.21 -16.43
N ILE A 82 -8.77 11.94 -16.08
CA ILE A 82 -9.47 10.79 -16.66
C ILE A 82 -10.32 10.14 -15.58
N PRO A 83 -11.64 10.00 -15.81
CA PRO A 83 -12.50 9.33 -14.85
C PRO A 83 -12.24 7.82 -14.83
N GLY A 84 -12.60 7.19 -13.73
CA GLY A 84 -12.57 5.73 -13.60
C GLY A 84 -11.33 5.17 -12.93
N GLN A 85 -10.42 6.00 -12.40
CA GLN A 85 -9.39 5.54 -11.47
C GLN A 85 -10.02 4.71 -10.34
N ALA A 86 -9.36 3.64 -9.92
CA ALA A 86 -9.82 2.85 -8.78
C ALA A 86 -9.57 3.65 -7.49
N ILE A 87 -10.64 4.09 -6.86
CA ILE A 87 -10.62 4.85 -5.62
C ILE A 87 -11.30 3.99 -4.55
N LEU A 88 -10.49 3.52 -3.60
CA LEU A 88 -10.86 2.58 -2.54
C LEU A 88 -10.46 3.11 -1.15
N ASN A 89 -10.15 4.41 -1.02
CA ASN A 89 -9.62 4.99 0.21
C ASN A 89 -10.62 4.93 1.36
N ASN A 90 -10.10 4.72 2.57
CA ASN A 90 -10.85 4.69 3.83
C ASN A 90 -11.98 3.65 3.83
N LEU A 91 -11.77 2.52 3.15
CA LEU A 91 -12.73 1.42 3.10
C LEU A 91 -12.24 0.21 3.90
N GLN A 92 -13.18 -0.58 4.40
CA GLN A 92 -12.90 -1.93 4.87
C GLN A 92 -12.97 -2.92 3.70
N LEU A 93 -11.87 -3.64 3.46
CA LEU A 93 -11.64 -4.53 2.34
C LEU A 93 -11.43 -5.99 2.75
N ASP A 94 -11.63 -6.34 4.03
CA ASP A 94 -11.46 -7.71 4.56
C ASP A 94 -12.28 -8.77 3.78
N ASN A 95 -13.39 -8.35 3.18
CA ASN A 95 -14.31 -9.21 2.42
C ASN A 95 -14.00 -9.25 0.90
N LEU A 96 -12.94 -8.58 0.44
CA LEU A 96 -12.59 -8.49 -0.97
C LEU A 96 -11.23 -9.12 -1.25
N THR A 97 -11.22 -10.16 -2.08
CA THR A 97 -9.97 -10.69 -2.64
C THR A 97 -9.46 -9.80 -3.76
N LEU A 98 -8.22 -9.32 -3.61
CA LEU A 98 -7.48 -8.64 -4.67
C LEU A 98 -6.54 -9.59 -5.43
N THR A 99 -6.65 -10.90 -5.19
CA THR A 99 -5.78 -11.90 -5.80
C THR A 99 -5.77 -11.78 -7.33
N GLY A 100 -4.58 -11.54 -7.88
CA GLY A 100 -4.35 -11.40 -9.32
C GLY A 100 -5.01 -10.18 -9.98
N LYS A 101 -5.58 -9.24 -9.22
CA LYS A 101 -6.24 -8.05 -9.81
C LYS A 101 -5.22 -7.04 -10.32
N PHE A 102 -5.60 -6.30 -11.36
CA PHE A 102 -4.76 -5.28 -11.99
C PHE A 102 -5.28 -3.88 -11.63
N LEU A 103 -4.60 -3.23 -10.69
CA LEU A 103 -4.99 -1.97 -10.04
C LEU A 103 -3.79 -0.99 -9.90
N PRO A 104 -2.98 -0.75 -10.95
CA PRO A 104 -1.92 0.24 -10.85
C PRO A 104 -2.51 1.66 -10.70
N TYR A 105 -1.82 2.55 -10.00
CA TYR A 105 -2.31 3.91 -9.73
C TYR A 105 -3.67 3.93 -9.00
N ALA A 106 -3.96 2.94 -8.16
CA ALA A 106 -5.16 2.94 -7.34
C ALA A 106 -4.95 3.77 -6.06
N ASN A 107 -6.02 4.38 -5.56
CA ASN A 107 -6.03 5.05 -4.26
C ASN A 107 -6.56 4.08 -3.19
N LEU A 108 -5.69 3.67 -2.27
CA LEU A 108 -6.00 2.82 -1.12
C LEU A 108 -5.52 3.47 0.19
N VAL A 109 -5.53 4.80 0.27
CA VAL A 109 -5.21 5.53 1.51
C VAL A 109 -6.14 5.08 2.65
N GLY A 110 -5.60 4.84 3.84
CA GLY A 110 -6.40 4.68 5.06
C GLY A 110 -7.31 3.45 5.10
N ILE A 111 -7.10 2.46 4.23
CA ILE A 111 -7.93 1.25 4.20
C ILE A 111 -7.74 0.37 5.44
N LEU A 112 -8.76 -0.44 5.73
CA LEU A 112 -8.67 -1.60 6.61
C LEU A 112 -8.72 -2.87 5.76
N ALA A 113 -7.64 -3.65 5.74
CA ALA A 113 -7.52 -4.88 4.97
C ALA A 113 -6.66 -5.87 5.75
N GLU A 114 -7.16 -6.36 6.88
CA GLU A 114 -6.42 -7.28 7.76
C GLU A 114 -6.64 -8.73 7.32
N ASN A 115 -5.56 -9.52 7.35
CA ASN A 115 -5.57 -10.95 7.00
C ASN A 115 -6.19 -11.25 5.61
N CYS A 116 -6.00 -10.36 4.65
CA CYS A 116 -6.53 -10.51 3.30
C CYS A 116 -5.61 -11.33 2.38
N ASP A 117 -6.20 -11.94 1.34
CA ASP A 117 -5.45 -12.52 0.22
C ASP A 117 -5.38 -11.56 -0.96
N TRP A 118 -4.21 -10.93 -1.11
CA TRP A 118 -3.86 -10.00 -2.18
C TRP A 118 -2.71 -10.55 -3.03
N ASN A 119 -2.56 -11.88 -3.07
CA ASN A 119 -1.48 -12.52 -3.79
C ASN A 119 -1.53 -12.18 -5.28
N LYS A 120 -0.37 -11.91 -5.88
CA LYS A 120 -0.21 -11.61 -7.30
C LYS A 120 -1.00 -10.38 -7.79
N VAL A 121 -1.51 -9.54 -6.89
CA VAL A 121 -2.12 -8.27 -7.26
C VAL A 121 -1.07 -7.38 -7.93
N ASN A 122 -1.49 -6.55 -8.89
CA ASN A 122 -0.68 -5.47 -9.41
C ASN A 122 -1.19 -4.14 -8.85
N LEU A 123 -0.38 -3.52 -7.99
CA LEU A 123 -0.63 -2.23 -7.34
C LEU A 123 0.49 -1.23 -7.69
N ASN A 124 1.14 -1.39 -8.85
CA ASN A 124 2.25 -0.52 -9.26
C ASN A 124 1.82 0.96 -9.21
N HIS A 125 2.64 1.81 -8.61
CA HIS A 125 2.40 3.24 -8.47
C HIS A 125 1.10 3.61 -7.75
N SER A 126 0.51 2.69 -7.00
CA SER A 126 -0.65 2.96 -6.14
C SER A 126 -0.25 3.64 -4.85
N LEU A 127 -1.22 4.30 -4.21
CA LEU A 127 -1.06 4.96 -2.92
C LEU A 127 -1.77 4.13 -1.85
N ILE A 128 -1.00 3.54 -0.94
CA ILE A 128 -1.46 2.64 0.14
C ILE A 128 -0.88 3.15 1.47
N THR A 129 -0.99 4.45 1.71
CA THR A 129 -0.46 5.10 2.90
C THR A 129 -1.48 5.11 4.04
N ASP A 130 -1.00 5.06 5.28
CA ASP A 130 -1.82 4.94 6.50
C ASP A 130 -2.79 3.75 6.48
N ALA A 131 -2.46 2.71 5.73
CA ALA A 131 -3.28 1.51 5.62
C ALA A 131 -3.08 0.58 6.82
N MET A 132 -4.13 -0.13 7.18
CA MET A 132 -4.13 -1.17 8.22
C MET A 132 -4.22 -2.52 7.53
N CYS A 133 -3.07 -3.13 7.28
CA CYS A 133 -2.95 -4.33 6.45
C CYS A 133 -2.35 -5.52 7.20
N GLN A 134 -2.42 -5.54 8.54
CA GLN A 134 -1.81 -6.57 9.36
C GLN A 134 -2.18 -7.99 8.88
N GLY A 135 -1.17 -8.84 8.66
CA GLY A 135 -1.36 -10.22 8.23
C GLY A 135 -1.74 -10.42 6.76
N THR A 136 -1.83 -9.36 5.96
CA THR A 136 -2.22 -9.47 4.55
C THR A 136 -1.10 -10.05 3.69
N SER A 137 -1.49 -10.93 2.76
CA SER A 137 -0.56 -11.60 1.87
C SER A 137 -0.48 -10.90 0.52
N PHE A 138 0.70 -10.38 0.20
CA PHE A 138 1.10 -9.78 -1.08
C PHE A 138 2.05 -10.72 -1.86
N MET A 139 1.94 -12.04 -1.68
CA MET A 139 2.86 -13.00 -2.29
C MET A 139 2.83 -12.90 -3.81
N GLY A 140 3.98 -12.70 -4.43
CA GLY A 140 4.13 -12.52 -5.87
C GLY A 140 3.45 -11.26 -6.42
N ALA A 141 3.04 -10.32 -5.58
CA ALA A 141 2.45 -9.06 -6.01
C ALA A 141 3.46 -8.19 -6.76
N SER A 142 2.96 -7.31 -7.62
CA SER A 142 3.75 -6.23 -8.22
C SER A 142 3.33 -4.92 -7.58
N CYS A 143 4.23 -4.32 -6.79
CA CYS A 143 4.03 -3.05 -6.09
C CYS A 143 5.20 -2.10 -6.42
N ILE A 144 5.56 -2.01 -7.70
CA ILE A 144 6.65 -1.15 -8.16
C ILE A 144 6.24 0.31 -7.94
N GLY A 145 7.05 1.09 -7.22
CA GLY A 145 6.78 2.50 -6.95
C GLY A 145 5.52 2.74 -6.12
N THR A 146 5.01 1.72 -5.43
CA THR A 146 3.87 1.85 -4.52
C THR A 146 4.30 2.55 -3.24
N ASP A 147 3.51 3.51 -2.79
CA ASP A 147 3.72 4.19 -1.51
C ASP A 147 2.93 3.47 -0.42
N PHE A 148 3.62 2.78 0.48
CA PHE A 148 3.06 2.12 1.66
C PHE A 148 3.21 2.96 2.93
N SER A 149 3.76 4.17 2.85
CA SER A 149 4.25 4.92 4.01
C SER A 149 3.24 4.99 5.15
N ARG A 150 3.73 4.95 6.39
CA ARG A 150 2.96 5.02 7.65
C ARG A 150 1.99 3.87 7.90
N SER A 151 1.93 2.86 7.03
CA SER A 151 1.03 1.74 7.17
C SER A 151 1.44 0.77 8.28
N ASP A 152 0.44 0.07 8.80
CA ASP A 152 0.63 -1.10 9.63
C ASP A 152 0.67 -2.36 8.74
N LEU A 153 1.87 -2.90 8.56
CA LEU A 153 2.20 -4.04 7.71
C LEU A 153 2.77 -5.20 8.53
N ARG A 154 2.46 -5.24 9.82
CA ARG A 154 2.90 -6.32 10.71
C ARG A 154 2.44 -7.67 10.17
N ARG A 155 3.32 -8.66 10.19
CA ARG A 155 3.03 -10.04 9.74
C ARG A 155 2.60 -10.16 8.27
N CYS A 156 2.79 -9.12 7.45
CA CYS A 156 2.52 -9.21 6.02
C CYS A 156 3.50 -10.15 5.33
N SER A 157 3.02 -10.85 4.30
CA SER A 157 3.85 -11.65 3.41
C SER A 157 4.09 -10.90 2.11
N PHE A 158 5.32 -10.48 1.84
CA PHE A 158 5.80 -9.92 0.58
C PHE A 158 6.65 -10.93 -0.22
N ARG A 159 6.49 -12.23 0.06
CA ARG A 159 7.28 -13.28 -0.57
C ARG A 159 7.20 -13.20 -2.10
N ASP A 160 8.34 -13.26 -2.77
CA ASP A 160 8.46 -13.17 -4.23
C ASP A 160 7.84 -11.91 -4.86
N ALA A 161 7.51 -10.88 -4.07
CA ALA A 161 6.91 -9.65 -4.57
C ALA A 161 7.94 -8.76 -5.27
N ASN A 162 7.47 -7.99 -6.24
CA ASN A 162 8.27 -6.94 -6.88
C ASN A 162 7.97 -5.58 -6.24
N LEU A 163 8.87 -5.12 -5.38
CA LEU A 163 8.76 -3.91 -4.56
C LEU A 163 9.78 -2.84 -4.97
N LYS A 164 10.27 -2.88 -6.21
CA LYS A 164 11.23 -1.87 -6.69
C LYS A 164 10.67 -0.47 -6.54
N TYR A 165 11.47 0.46 -6.04
CA TYR A 165 11.07 1.84 -5.79
C TYR A 165 9.89 2.01 -4.81
N ALA A 166 9.47 0.96 -4.10
CA ALA A 166 8.40 1.08 -3.11
C ALA A 166 8.86 1.92 -1.90
N ASP A 167 7.94 2.67 -1.31
CA ASP A 167 8.21 3.48 -0.13
C ASP A 167 7.55 2.86 1.11
N PHE A 168 8.36 2.45 2.08
CA PHE A 168 7.95 1.92 3.38
C PHE A 168 8.27 2.89 4.53
N GLU A 169 8.44 4.17 4.25
CA GLU A 169 8.71 5.20 5.27
C GLU A 169 7.72 5.10 6.45
N ASN A 170 8.24 5.06 7.68
CA ASN A 170 7.48 4.98 8.93
C ASN A 170 6.47 3.81 9.01
N CYS A 171 6.67 2.75 8.23
CA CYS A 171 5.83 1.55 8.32
C CYS A 171 6.16 0.73 9.57
N ASN A 172 5.15 0.04 10.12
CA ASN A 172 5.41 -1.06 11.04
C ASN A 172 5.48 -2.37 10.25
N LEU A 173 6.66 -2.97 10.17
CA LEU A 173 6.94 -4.22 9.45
C LEU A 173 7.35 -5.35 10.41
N GLU A 174 6.99 -5.28 11.69
CA GLU A 174 7.28 -6.34 12.65
C GLU A 174 6.75 -7.70 12.14
N ASP A 175 7.62 -8.71 12.14
CA ASP A 175 7.35 -10.08 11.67
C ASP A 175 6.99 -10.19 10.17
N ALA A 176 7.28 -9.20 9.32
CA ALA A 176 7.03 -9.28 7.88
C ALA A 176 8.01 -10.23 7.14
N ASP A 177 7.53 -10.91 6.09
CA ASP A 177 8.34 -11.83 5.26
C ASP A 177 8.59 -11.26 3.85
N PHE A 178 9.85 -10.91 3.56
CA PHE A 178 10.37 -10.45 2.28
C PHE A 178 11.16 -11.51 1.51
N THR A 179 11.03 -12.80 1.85
CA THR A 179 11.77 -13.90 1.17
C THR A 179 11.57 -13.84 -0.35
N GLY A 180 12.64 -13.72 -1.12
CA GLY A 180 12.59 -13.66 -2.59
C GLY A 180 12.08 -12.32 -3.16
N ALA A 181 11.74 -11.34 -2.31
CA ALA A 181 11.25 -10.05 -2.76
C ALA A 181 12.36 -9.23 -3.45
N ARG A 182 11.96 -8.45 -4.46
CA ARG A 182 12.82 -7.53 -5.21
C ARG A 182 12.67 -6.13 -4.63
N LEU A 183 13.74 -5.61 -4.02
CA LEU A 183 13.74 -4.38 -3.22
C LEU A 183 14.64 -3.28 -3.78
N GLU A 184 15.06 -3.38 -5.04
CA GLU A 184 15.96 -2.38 -5.63
C GLU A 184 15.34 -0.99 -5.55
N HIS A 185 16.04 -0.06 -4.90
CA HIS A 185 15.62 1.33 -4.64
C HIS A 185 14.39 1.49 -3.72
N ALA A 186 13.95 0.45 -3.03
CA ALA A 186 12.94 0.59 -1.99
C ALA A 186 13.48 1.40 -0.80
N ARG A 187 12.62 2.16 -0.13
CA ARG A 187 12.97 3.05 0.99
C ARG A 187 12.31 2.58 2.29
N PHE A 188 13.04 2.66 3.40
CA PHE A 188 12.57 2.25 4.74
C PHE A 188 12.83 3.27 5.87
N PRO A 189 12.96 4.59 5.63
CA PRO A 189 13.30 5.53 6.72
C PRO A 189 12.23 5.49 7.81
N GLY A 190 12.65 5.36 9.07
CA GLY A 190 11.76 5.26 10.22
C GLY A 190 10.92 3.97 10.30
N ALA A 191 11.12 3.00 9.40
CA ALA A 191 10.38 1.75 9.43
C ALA A 191 10.83 0.84 10.59
N ILE A 192 9.87 0.13 11.19
CA ILE A 192 10.13 -0.84 12.26
C ILE A 192 10.33 -2.23 11.64
N LEU A 193 11.57 -2.72 11.58
CA LEU A 193 11.96 -3.99 10.93
C LEU A 193 12.28 -5.13 11.91
N LYS A 194 11.53 -5.24 13.01
CA LYS A 194 11.79 -6.29 14.00
C LYS A 194 11.35 -7.66 13.47
N ASN A 195 12.19 -8.69 13.65
CA ASN A 195 11.90 -10.09 13.27
C ASN A 195 11.57 -10.32 11.78
N VAL A 196 11.97 -9.42 10.88
CA VAL A 196 11.72 -9.62 9.46
C VAL A 196 12.49 -10.82 8.89
N THR A 197 11.89 -11.51 7.94
CA THR A 197 12.53 -12.59 7.14
C THR A 197 12.81 -12.08 5.74
N TYR A 198 13.97 -12.40 5.15
CA TYR A 198 14.43 -11.86 3.85
C TYR A 198 15.55 -12.68 3.20
#